data_AF-A0A8J2S5H7-F1
#
_entry.id   AF-A0A8J2S5H7-F1
#
_cell.length_a   1.000
_cell.length_b   1.000
_cell.length_c   1.000
_cell.angle_alpha   90.00
_cell.angle_beta   90.00
_cell.angle_gamma   90.00
#
_symmetry.space_group_name_H-M   'P 1'
#
loop_
_entity.id
_entity.type
_entity.pdbx_description
1 polymer ?
#
loop_
_entity_poly.entity_id
_entity_poly.type
_entity_poly.pdbx_seq_one_letter_code
_entity_poly.pdbx_strand_id
1 'polypeptide(L)'
;MSSTMLEDLLERAEEQTRAGDRTKATALLRAAVDGATADLERKPTERTRAVRAVAAYQLATLLLQDATTAKEGDELVWRLGFRLRLADEALRYDVTLSRPPRRAPNAPRVVDQALSEANLRSLAAIFGRDAPYWPTHEGSDGFYSYNVPLDDEGPLGGFLRALRPAANVAGATSGEIWAHAREADGAHQLHYDLDEAALRSSGETRSPIKSSVFYLETVDNEGAPTMIMARRLGDHEENAAGWLVAPRPNRLLTFDGSLLHCVVPPLPAPADASRRRITVMVGWWGPDVTVGDPARPSPNRPLGAPAWLPSVSFEEASTTPEATAPHAVARAWRRVKGREATFGDLASPDVLHAGRFFLRDAPSEIDASVMEAAPKPPAAVEFVDLASLVSAPAPAKKKRRSR
;
A
#
# COMPACT_ATOMS: atom_id res chain seq x y z
N MET A 1 -29.58 15.96 -2.05
CA MET A 1 -29.23 14.85 -1.12
C MET A 1 -28.30 15.40 -0.04
N SER A 2 -28.52 15.07 1.24
CA SER A 2 -27.64 15.54 2.34
C SER A 2 -26.29 14.80 2.34
N SER A 3 -25.25 15.38 2.95
CA SER A 3 -23.94 14.71 3.09
C SER A 3 -24.06 13.37 3.82
N THR A 4 -24.92 13.30 4.84
CA THR A 4 -25.19 12.07 5.60
C THR A 4 -25.71 10.93 4.72
N MET A 5 -26.56 11.23 3.73
CA MET A 5 -27.07 10.20 2.83
C MET A 5 -26.00 9.72 1.83
N LEU A 6 -25.08 10.60 1.42
CA LEU A 6 -23.94 10.19 0.59
C LEU A 6 -22.93 9.34 1.36
N GLU A 7 -22.72 9.65 2.64
CA GLU A 7 -21.89 8.86 3.55
C GLU A 7 -22.47 7.46 3.77
N ASP A 8 -23.79 7.34 4.00
CA ASP A 8 -24.48 6.04 4.06
C ASP A 8 -24.29 5.20 2.79
N LEU A 9 -24.42 5.82 1.61
CA LEU A 9 -24.19 5.13 0.35
C LEU A 9 -22.75 4.62 0.21
N LEU A 10 -21.78 5.42 0.65
CA LEU A 10 -20.36 5.08 0.60
C LEU A 10 -20.02 3.94 1.55
N GLU A 11 -20.45 4.02 2.81
CA GLU A 11 -20.26 2.97 3.82
C GLU A 11 -20.87 1.63 3.35
N ARG A 12 -22.11 1.68 2.84
CA ARG A 12 -22.77 0.49 2.29
C ARG A 12 -22.06 -0.06 1.06
N ALA A 13 -21.48 0.80 0.22
CA ALA A 13 -20.71 0.36 -0.94
C ALA A 13 -19.42 -0.36 -0.53
N GLU A 14 -18.76 0.10 0.52
CA GLU A 14 -17.58 -0.56 1.09
C GLU A 14 -17.94 -1.92 1.69
N GLU A 15 -19.06 -2.02 2.39
CA GLU A 15 -19.59 -3.30 2.88
C GLU A 15 -19.86 -4.28 1.73
N GLN A 16 -20.45 -3.81 0.63
CA GLN A 16 -20.70 -4.67 -0.54
C GLN A 16 -19.41 -5.05 -1.27
N THR A 17 -18.43 -4.15 -1.32
CA THR A 17 -17.10 -4.43 -1.88
C THR A 17 -16.41 -5.51 -1.08
N ARG A 18 -16.43 -5.39 0.26
CA ARG A 18 -15.98 -6.43 1.19
C ARG A 18 -16.78 -7.71 1.01
N ALA A 19 -18.09 -7.67 0.80
CA ALA A 19 -18.89 -8.88 0.55
C ALA A 19 -18.63 -9.54 -0.83
N GLY A 20 -17.82 -8.93 -1.69
CA GLY A 20 -17.60 -9.38 -3.07
C GLY A 20 -18.78 -9.09 -4.01
N ASP A 21 -19.82 -8.38 -3.57
CA ASP A 21 -20.95 -7.97 -4.41
C ASP A 21 -20.61 -6.69 -5.20
N ARG A 22 -19.78 -6.88 -6.22
CA ARG A 22 -19.32 -5.82 -7.11
C ARG A 22 -20.47 -5.06 -7.77
N THR A 23 -21.54 -5.75 -8.15
CA THR A 23 -22.68 -5.13 -8.85
C THR A 23 -23.36 -4.12 -7.95
N LYS A 24 -23.66 -4.52 -6.71
CA LYS A 24 -24.33 -3.64 -5.74
C LYS A 24 -23.41 -2.52 -5.26
N ALA A 25 -22.12 -2.81 -5.02
CA ALA A 25 -21.13 -1.78 -4.70
C ALA A 25 -21.05 -0.70 -5.79
N THR A 26 -20.96 -1.12 -7.06
CA THR A 26 -20.92 -0.21 -8.22
C THR A 26 -22.19 0.65 -8.29
N ALA A 27 -23.37 0.06 -8.07
CA ALA A 27 -24.65 0.78 -8.10
C ALA A 27 -24.74 1.85 -6.99
N LEU A 28 -24.30 1.52 -5.77
CA LEU A 28 -24.29 2.45 -4.64
C LEU A 28 -23.32 3.61 -4.88
N LEU A 29 -22.12 3.33 -5.38
CA LEU A 29 -21.14 4.38 -5.70
C LEU A 29 -21.60 5.27 -6.85
N ARG A 30 -22.21 4.70 -7.91
CA ARG A 30 -22.85 5.51 -8.97
C ARG A 30 -23.92 6.43 -8.39
N ALA A 31 -24.78 5.91 -7.51
CA ALA A 31 -25.79 6.74 -6.84
C ALA A 31 -25.18 7.85 -5.98
N ALA A 32 -24.03 7.62 -5.33
CA ALA A 32 -23.32 8.64 -4.56
C ALA A 32 -22.70 9.73 -5.46
N VAL A 33 -22.15 9.33 -6.62
CA VAL A 33 -21.60 10.26 -7.63
C VAL A 33 -22.71 11.08 -8.30
N ASP A 34 -23.80 10.43 -8.70
CA ASP A 34 -24.90 11.02 -9.49
C ASP A 34 -25.99 11.70 -8.65
N GLY A 35 -26.28 11.23 -7.43
CA GLY A 35 -27.34 11.74 -6.54
C GLY A 35 -27.22 13.23 -6.18
N ALA A 36 -26.10 13.80 -6.58
CA ALA A 36 -25.76 15.20 -6.70
C ALA A 36 -26.62 16.07 -7.63
N THR A 37 -26.95 15.53 -8.80
CA THR A 37 -27.55 16.28 -9.92
C THR A 37 -29.07 16.35 -9.82
N ALA A 38 -29.67 15.73 -8.80
CA ALA A 38 -31.10 15.89 -8.53
C ALA A 38 -31.41 17.11 -7.63
N ASP A 39 -30.40 17.66 -6.94
CA ASP A 39 -30.52 18.82 -6.03
C ASP A 39 -29.87 20.07 -6.65
N LEU A 40 -30.07 20.27 -7.97
CA LEU A 40 -29.45 21.33 -8.78
C LEU A 40 -29.72 22.75 -8.26
N GLU A 41 -30.73 22.93 -7.42
CA GLU A 41 -31.08 24.22 -6.86
C GLU A 41 -30.14 24.70 -5.74
N ARG A 42 -29.34 23.80 -5.14
CA ARG A 42 -28.37 24.16 -4.09
C ARG A 42 -26.94 23.81 -4.49
N LYS A 43 -26.05 24.81 -4.39
CA LYS A 43 -24.61 24.61 -4.57
C LYS A 43 -24.11 23.53 -3.58
N PRO A 44 -23.37 22.50 -4.04
CA PRO A 44 -22.80 21.48 -3.15
C PRO A 44 -21.91 22.11 -2.08
N THR A 45 -22.00 21.59 -0.85
CA THR A 45 -21.05 21.95 0.21
C THR A 45 -19.67 21.33 -0.05
N GLU A 46 -18.63 21.83 0.61
CA GLU A 46 -17.28 21.25 0.58
C GLU A 46 -17.28 19.77 0.98
N ARG A 47 -17.87 19.42 2.12
CA ARG A 47 -18.07 18.03 2.56
C ARG A 47 -18.77 17.17 1.51
N THR A 48 -19.80 17.69 0.84
CA THR A 48 -20.50 16.97 -0.23
C THR A 48 -19.59 16.70 -1.43
N ARG A 49 -18.73 17.66 -1.79
CA ARG A 49 -17.74 17.47 -2.88
C ARG A 49 -16.68 16.43 -2.50
N ALA A 50 -16.19 16.47 -1.27
CA ALA A 50 -15.22 15.50 -0.76
C ALA A 50 -15.77 14.06 -0.81
N VAL A 51 -16.97 13.82 -0.27
CA VAL A 51 -17.59 12.48 -0.31
C VAL A 51 -17.80 11.99 -1.74
N ARG A 52 -18.20 12.86 -2.67
CA ARG A 52 -18.31 12.50 -4.10
C ARG A 52 -16.98 12.16 -4.74
N ALA A 53 -15.92 12.90 -4.41
CA ALA A 53 -14.59 12.62 -4.95
C ALA A 53 -14.08 11.25 -4.46
N VAL A 54 -14.34 10.90 -3.18
CA VAL A 54 -14.04 9.56 -2.64
C VAL A 54 -14.85 8.48 -3.36
N ALA A 55 -16.17 8.66 -3.48
CA ALA A 55 -17.04 7.71 -4.16
C ALA A 55 -16.64 7.52 -5.64
N ALA A 56 -16.32 8.60 -6.35
CA ALA A 56 -15.86 8.55 -7.73
C ALA A 56 -14.51 7.84 -7.87
N TYR A 57 -13.59 8.02 -6.92
CA TYR A 57 -12.30 7.34 -6.92
C TYR A 57 -12.44 5.83 -6.69
N GLN A 58 -13.26 5.43 -5.71
CA GLN A 58 -13.57 4.02 -5.47
C GLN A 58 -14.29 3.39 -6.67
N LEU A 59 -15.28 4.10 -7.24
CA LEU A 59 -15.99 3.65 -8.43
C LEU A 59 -15.06 3.49 -9.62
N ALA A 60 -14.20 4.46 -9.89
CA ALA A 60 -13.22 4.38 -10.96
C ALA A 60 -12.31 3.16 -10.80
N THR A 61 -11.81 2.91 -9.59
CA THR A 61 -10.98 1.74 -9.28
C THR A 61 -11.72 0.45 -9.59
N LEU A 62 -12.97 0.30 -9.11
CA LEU A 62 -13.80 -0.86 -9.40
C LEU A 62 -14.07 -1.01 -10.89
N LEU A 63 -14.47 0.03 -11.63
CA LEU A 63 -14.78 -0.08 -13.06
C LEU A 63 -13.54 -0.45 -13.89
N LEU A 64 -12.35 0.04 -13.52
CA LEU A 64 -11.10 -0.25 -14.23
C LEU A 64 -10.63 -1.70 -14.08
N GLN A 65 -11.14 -2.42 -13.07
CA GLN A 65 -10.89 -3.85 -12.88
C GLN A 65 -11.79 -4.74 -13.76
N ASP A 66 -12.62 -4.19 -14.65
CA ASP A 66 -13.41 -4.93 -15.66
C ASP A 66 -13.32 -4.27 -17.03
N ALA A 67 -13.02 -5.09 -18.04
CA ALA A 67 -12.91 -4.65 -19.42
C ALA A 67 -14.17 -3.92 -19.93
N THR A 68 -15.35 -4.38 -19.51
CA THR A 68 -16.63 -3.90 -20.03
C THR A 68 -16.98 -2.50 -19.51
N THR A 69 -16.41 -2.11 -18.37
CA THR A 69 -16.67 -0.84 -17.69
C THR A 69 -15.47 0.10 -17.64
N ALA A 70 -14.28 -0.34 -18.09
CA ALA A 70 -13.05 0.44 -18.05
C ALA A 70 -13.15 1.83 -18.71
N LYS A 71 -13.97 2.00 -19.75
CA LYS A 71 -14.18 3.30 -20.40
C LYS A 71 -14.84 4.31 -19.45
N GLU A 72 -15.87 3.89 -18.70
CA GLU A 72 -16.51 4.72 -17.68
C GLU A 72 -15.53 5.03 -16.54
N GLY A 73 -14.70 4.06 -16.17
CA GLY A 73 -13.58 4.27 -15.23
C GLY A 73 -12.60 5.34 -15.70
N ASP A 74 -12.14 5.29 -16.95
CA ASP A 74 -11.25 6.31 -17.55
C ASP A 74 -11.89 7.71 -17.52
N GLU A 75 -13.20 7.81 -17.78
CA GLU A 75 -13.95 9.07 -17.71
C GLU A 75 -13.99 9.64 -16.28
N LEU A 76 -14.19 8.80 -15.26
CA LEU A 76 -14.16 9.23 -13.86
C LEU A 76 -12.76 9.66 -13.41
N VAL A 77 -11.71 8.93 -13.80
CA VAL A 77 -10.30 9.32 -13.52
C VAL A 77 -10.02 10.71 -14.09
N TRP A 78 -10.45 10.98 -15.32
CA TRP A 78 -10.31 12.30 -15.95
C TRP A 78 -11.09 13.39 -15.20
N ARG A 79 -12.33 13.09 -14.80
CA ARG A 79 -13.20 14.00 -14.03
C ARG A 79 -12.68 14.31 -12.63
N LEU A 80 -11.94 13.38 -12.03
CA LEU A 80 -11.20 13.60 -10.78
C LEU A 80 -9.94 14.46 -10.96
N GLY A 81 -9.57 14.81 -12.20
CA GLY A 81 -8.41 15.63 -12.51
C GLY A 81 -7.11 14.84 -12.65
N PHE A 82 -7.20 13.53 -12.92
CA PHE A 82 -6.04 12.68 -13.16
C PHE A 82 -5.81 12.45 -14.66
N ARG A 83 -4.55 12.28 -15.05
CA ARG A 83 -4.11 12.04 -16.44
C ARG A 83 -3.51 10.66 -16.65
N LEU A 84 -2.99 10.06 -15.59
CA LEU A 84 -2.46 8.70 -15.62
C LEU A 84 -3.22 7.84 -14.62
N ARG A 85 -3.29 6.55 -14.93
CA ARG A 85 -3.69 5.49 -14.02
C ARG A 85 -2.80 4.27 -14.19
N LEU A 86 -2.84 3.34 -13.24
CA LEU A 86 -2.31 2.00 -13.45
C LEU A 86 -2.93 1.37 -14.71
N ALA A 87 -2.10 0.67 -15.48
CA ALA A 87 -2.51 0.01 -16.71
C ALA A 87 -3.45 -1.18 -16.44
N ASP A 88 -4.16 -1.61 -17.48
CA ASP A 88 -5.11 -2.73 -17.40
C ASP A 88 -4.41 -4.02 -16.93
N GLU A 89 -3.15 -4.24 -17.35
CA GLU A 89 -2.36 -5.41 -16.92
C GLU A 89 -2.07 -5.43 -15.42
N ALA A 90 -2.02 -4.26 -14.79
CA ALA A 90 -1.84 -4.12 -13.35
C ALA A 90 -3.17 -4.26 -12.60
N LEU A 91 -4.22 -3.55 -13.04
CA LEU A 91 -5.51 -3.53 -12.33
C LEU A 91 -6.34 -4.80 -12.55
N ARG A 92 -6.19 -5.47 -13.70
CA ARG A 92 -6.86 -6.74 -14.02
C ARG A 92 -5.87 -7.89 -13.92
N TYR A 93 -5.25 -7.96 -12.75
CA TYR A 93 -4.13 -8.86 -12.52
C TYR A 93 -4.51 -10.33 -12.57
N ASP A 94 -5.78 -10.71 -12.37
CA ASP A 94 -6.27 -12.08 -12.58
C ASP A 94 -5.92 -12.59 -13.98
N VAL A 95 -6.15 -11.76 -15.00
CA VAL A 95 -5.80 -12.06 -16.39
C VAL A 95 -4.28 -12.13 -16.56
N THR A 96 -3.53 -11.21 -15.96
CA THR A 96 -2.07 -11.18 -16.07
C THR A 96 -1.40 -12.36 -15.37
N LEU A 97 -1.86 -12.72 -14.18
CA LEU A 97 -1.36 -13.82 -13.34
C LEU A 97 -1.76 -15.19 -13.91
N SER A 98 -2.83 -15.28 -14.71
CA SER A 98 -3.17 -16.52 -15.45
C SER A 98 -2.16 -16.87 -16.55
N ARG A 99 -1.35 -15.90 -17.00
CA ARG A 99 -0.31 -16.12 -18.02
C ARG A 99 0.95 -16.71 -17.38
N PRO A 100 1.71 -17.57 -18.07
CA PRO A 100 2.98 -18.06 -17.55
C PRO A 100 3.92 -16.90 -17.20
N PRO A 101 4.60 -16.93 -16.04
CA PRO A 101 5.55 -15.91 -15.67
C PRO A 101 6.74 -15.92 -16.64
N ARG A 102 7.37 -14.75 -16.81
CA ARG A 102 8.47 -14.58 -17.78
C ARG A 102 9.71 -14.07 -17.06
N ARG A 103 10.81 -14.80 -17.20
CA ARG A 103 12.12 -14.32 -16.73
C ARG A 103 12.51 -13.11 -17.56
N ALA A 104 12.89 -12.03 -16.87
CA ALA A 104 13.48 -10.85 -17.47
C ALA A 104 14.77 -10.50 -16.73
N PRO A 105 15.77 -9.89 -17.42
CA PRO A 105 16.91 -9.29 -16.74
C PRO A 105 16.43 -8.29 -15.70
N ASN A 106 17.07 -8.27 -14.53
CA ASN A 106 16.74 -7.38 -13.41
C ASN A 106 15.33 -7.57 -12.82
N ALA A 107 14.62 -8.65 -13.18
CA ALA A 107 13.35 -8.97 -12.55
C ALA A 107 13.52 -9.20 -11.04
N PRO A 108 12.50 -8.87 -10.24
CA PRO A 108 12.43 -9.30 -8.85
C PRO A 108 12.65 -10.79 -8.73
N ARG A 109 13.38 -11.17 -7.68
CA ARG A 109 13.57 -12.55 -7.28
C ARG A 109 12.36 -13.00 -6.48
N VAL A 110 11.72 -14.09 -6.91
CA VAL A 110 10.62 -14.71 -6.17
C VAL A 110 11.07 -16.10 -5.76
N VAL A 111 10.88 -16.45 -4.49
CA VAL A 111 11.22 -17.74 -3.92
C VAL A 111 10.01 -18.28 -3.21
N ASP A 112 9.57 -19.48 -3.58
CA ASP A 112 8.56 -20.23 -2.84
C ASP A 112 9.22 -21.13 -1.80
N GLN A 113 8.54 -21.36 -0.68
CA GLN A 113 9.08 -22.11 0.46
C GLN A 113 10.41 -21.53 0.95
N ALA A 114 10.45 -20.21 1.13
CA ALA A 114 11.68 -19.49 1.45
C ALA A 114 12.23 -19.81 2.84
N LEU A 115 11.39 -20.27 3.78
CA LEU A 115 11.78 -20.77 5.10
C LEU A 115 11.39 -22.25 5.26
N SER A 116 12.14 -22.97 6.11
CA SER A 116 11.71 -24.28 6.63
C SER A 116 10.42 -24.13 7.44
N GLU A 117 9.67 -25.23 7.63
CA GLU A 117 8.46 -25.20 8.45
C GLU A 117 8.74 -24.77 9.90
N ALA A 118 9.90 -25.14 10.44
CA ALA A 118 10.33 -24.73 11.78
C ALA A 118 10.52 -23.21 11.86
N ASN A 119 11.27 -22.65 10.91
CA ASN A 119 11.49 -21.20 10.82
C ASN A 119 10.19 -20.43 10.55
N LEU A 120 9.29 -20.99 9.74
CA LEU A 120 7.98 -20.39 9.48
C LEU A 120 7.13 -20.33 10.76
N ARG A 121 7.15 -21.38 11.60
CA ARG A 121 6.50 -21.38 12.91
C ARG A 121 7.13 -20.35 13.86
N SER A 122 8.46 -20.25 13.90
CA SER A 122 9.16 -19.23 14.69
C SER A 122 8.77 -17.82 14.25
N LEU A 123 8.69 -17.57 12.94
CA LEU A 123 8.24 -16.27 12.41
C LEU A 123 6.76 -15.99 12.74
N ALA A 124 5.90 -17.00 12.65
CA ALA A 124 4.49 -16.89 13.03
C ALA A 124 4.29 -16.60 14.52
N ALA A 125 5.17 -17.09 15.41
CA ALA A 125 5.13 -16.72 16.82
C ALA A 125 5.45 -15.23 17.06
N ILE A 126 6.22 -14.60 16.17
CA ILE A 126 6.60 -13.19 16.26
C ILE A 126 5.57 -12.28 15.60
N PHE A 127 5.11 -12.62 14.38
CA PHE A 127 4.27 -11.75 13.54
C PHE A 127 2.94 -12.38 13.10
N GLY A 128 2.62 -13.60 13.52
CA GLY A 128 1.34 -14.23 13.19
C GLY A 128 0.17 -13.46 13.79
N ARG A 129 -1.07 -13.80 13.38
CA ARG A 129 -2.28 -13.06 13.76
C ARG A 129 -2.41 -12.73 15.25
N ASP A 130 -2.12 -13.71 16.11
CA ASP A 130 -2.30 -13.60 17.56
C ASP A 130 -0.99 -13.27 18.29
N ALA A 131 0.04 -12.86 17.53
CA ALA A 131 1.35 -12.59 18.07
C ALA A 131 1.38 -11.28 18.90
N PRO A 132 2.23 -11.21 19.94
CA PRO A 132 2.36 -10.04 20.80
C PRO A 132 2.82 -8.76 20.07
N TYR A 133 3.32 -8.88 18.84
CA TYR A 133 3.68 -7.74 18.01
C TYR A 133 2.49 -6.78 17.83
N TRP A 134 1.31 -7.25 17.42
CA TRP A 134 0.18 -6.36 17.08
C TRP A 134 -0.30 -5.47 18.22
N PRO A 135 -0.70 -5.99 19.41
CA PRO A 135 -1.17 -5.13 20.49
C PRO A 135 -0.10 -4.18 21.04
N THR A 136 1.19 -4.47 20.80
CA THR A 136 2.30 -3.58 21.20
C THR A 136 2.50 -2.41 20.24
N HIS A 137 2.05 -2.55 18.99
CA HIS A 137 2.26 -1.57 17.92
C HIS A 137 0.97 -0.89 17.43
N GLU A 138 -0.19 -1.43 17.81
CA GLU A 138 -1.49 -0.77 17.63
C GLU A 138 -1.52 0.59 18.34
N GLY A 139 -2.02 1.62 17.64
CA GLY A 139 -2.16 2.98 18.18
C GLY A 139 -0.88 3.82 18.19
N SER A 140 0.20 3.38 17.52
CA SER A 140 1.36 4.24 17.29
C SER A 140 1.05 5.29 16.21
N ASP A 141 1.21 6.57 16.54
CA ASP A 141 1.06 7.70 15.61
C ASP A 141 2.27 7.77 14.65
N GLY A 142 2.41 6.80 13.75
CA GLY A 142 3.42 6.85 12.70
C GLY A 142 3.94 5.49 12.21
N PHE A 143 4.72 5.55 11.14
CA PHE A 143 5.48 4.40 10.64
C PHE A 143 6.60 4.04 11.62
N TYR A 144 6.75 2.74 11.84
CA TYR A 144 7.66 2.19 12.81
C TYR A 144 8.27 0.88 12.29
N SER A 145 9.59 0.75 12.45
CA SER A 145 10.37 -0.39 11.98
C SER A 145 11.63 -0.56 12.84
N TYR A 146 12.21 -1.76 12.81
CA TYR A 146 13.37 -2.14 13.62
C TYR A 146 14.60 -2.39 12.77
N ASN A 147 15.70 -1.65 13.00
CA ASN A 147 17.01 -2.03 12.49
C ASN A 147 17.61 -3.14 13.37
N VAL A 148 17.94 -4.27 12.73
CA VAL A 148 18.52 -5.44 13.38
C VAL A 148 19.85 -5.78 12.69
N PRO A 149 21.00 -5.71 13.38
CA PRO A 149 22.27 -6.16 12.86
C PRO A 149 22.23 -7.64 12.43
N LEU A 150 22.94 -8.01 11.36
CA LEU A 150 22.96 -9.40 10.89
C LEU A 150 23.67 -10.37 11.85
N ASP A 151 24.51 -9.85 12.74
CA ASP A 151 25.19 -10.56 13.82
C ASP A 151 24.40 -10.54 15.15
N ASP A 152 23.18 -9.99 15.17
CA ASP A 152 22.30 -10.06 16.34
C ASP A 152 21.94 -11.53 16.66
N GLU A 153 22.27 -11.99 17.86
CA GLU A 153 21.99 -13.38 18.28
C GLU A 153 20.55 -13.60 18.74
N GLY A 154 19.72 -12.56 18.68
CA GLY A 154 18.31 -12.62 19.03
C GLY A 154 17.43 -13.22 17.92
N PRO A 155 16.13 -13.40 18.21
CA PRO A 155 15.18 -14.02 17.28
C PRO A 155 15.12 -13.35 15.90
N LEU A 156 15.14 -12.01 15.85
CA LEU A 156 15.08 -11.28 14.58
C LEU A 156 16.39 -11.34 13.80
N GLY A 157 17.55 -11.34 14.46
CA GLY A 157 18.83 -11.59 13.79
C GLY A 157 18.91 -12.99 13.20
N GLY A 158 18.43 -14.00 13.96
CA GLY A 158 18.27 -15.38 13.47
C GLY A 158 17.36 -15.47 12.25
N PHE A 159 16.22 -14.77 12.26
CA PHE A 159 15.32 -14.67 11.10
C PHE A 159 16.02 -14.08 9.87
N LEU A 160 16.74 -12.96 10.03
CA LEU A 160 17.46 -12.35 8.91
C LEU A 160 18.53 -13.29 8.34
N ARG A 161 19.30 -13.98 9.19
CA ARG A 161 20.28 -14.98 8.74
C ARG A 161 19.63 -16.13 7.99
N ALA A 162 18.50 -16.65 8.48
CA ALA A 162 17.76 -17.71 7.82
C ALA A 162 17.17 -17.28 6.46
N LEU A 163 16.71 -16.03 6.34
CA LEU A 163 16.07 -15.52 5.12
C LEU A 163 17.08 -15.09 4.04
N ARG A 164 18.27 -14.63 4.45
CA ARG A 164 19.27 -14.00 3.58
C ARG A 164 19.67 -14.85 2.36
N PRO A 165 19.86 -16.17 2.44
CA PRO A 165 20.18 -16.99 1.27
C PRO A 165 19.09 -16.97 0.20
N ALA A 166 17.80 -16.98 0.60
CA ALA A 166 16.68 -16.89 -0.32
C ALA A 166 16.59 -15.48 -0.96
N ALA A 167 16.84 -14.44 -0.15
CA ALA A 167 16.84 -13.04 -0.59
C ALA A 167 18.01 -12.71 -1.54
N ASN A 168 19.10 -13.49 -1.49
CA ASN A 168 20.30 -13.31 -2.30
C ASN A 168 20.91 -11.89 -2.16
N VAL A 169 21.19 -11.50 -0.92
CA VAL A 169 21.68 -10.15 -0.58
C VAL A 169 23.14 -10.18 -0.14
N ALA A 170 23.98 -9.52 -0.93
CA ALA A 170 25.38 -9.24 -0.62
C ALA A 170 25.55 -7.82 -0.07
N GLY A 171 26.58 -7.58 0.75
CA GLY A 171 26.93 -6.25 1.26
C GLY A 171 26.06 -5.70 2.38
N ALA A 172 24.91 -6.31 2.68
CA ALA A 172 24.09 -5.91 3.81
C ALA A 172 24.79 -6.21 5.15
N THR A 173 24.65 -5.27 6.09
CA THR A 173 25.14 -5.34 7.48
C THR A 173 23.99 -5.39 8.48
N SER A 174 22.80 -4.92 8.10
CA SER A 174 21.58 -5.01 8.91
C SER A 174 20.34 -5.19 8.05
N GLY A 175 19.23 -5.57 8.69
CA GLY A 175 17.90 -5.57 8.11
C GLY A 175 16.96 -4.67 8.92
N GLU A 176 16.27 -3.77 8.23
CA GLU A 176 15.13 -3.04 8.79
C GLU A 176 13.87 -3.89 8.64
N ILE A 177 13.18 -4.20 9.74
CA ILE A 177 12.04 -5.12 9.78
C ILE A 177 10.79 -4.38 10.23
N TRP A 178 9.70 -4.57 9.49
CA TRP A 178 8.36 -4.17 9.89
C TRP A 178 7.34 -5.17 9.36
N ALA A 179 6.15 -5.22 9.96
CA ALA A 179 5.08 -6.10 9.52
C ALA A 179 3.78 -5.34 9.31
N HIS A 180 2.99 -5.81 8.34
CA HIS A 180 1.65 -5.33 8.06
C HIS A 180 0.67 -6.48 8.21
N ALA A 181 -0.37 -6.30 9.01
CA ALA A 181 -1.59 -7.08 8.96
C ALA A 181 -2.64 -6.20 8.28
N ARG A 182 -3.06 -6.59 7.07
CA ARG A 182 -4.14 -5.89 6.36
C ARG A 182 -5.33 -6.83 6.21
N GLU A 183 -6.51 -6.24 6.24
CA GLU A 183 -7.72 -6.91 5.77
C GLU A 183 -7.58 -7.27 4.29
N ALA A 184 -8.50 -8.09 3.76
CA ALA A 184 -8.41 -8.58 2.38
C ALA A 184 -8.35 -7.45 1.32
N ASP A 185 -8.78 -6.24 1.68
CA ASP A 185 -8.74 -5.03 0.85
C ASP A 185 -7.34 -4.36 0.76
N GLY A 186 -6.30 -4.98 1.34
CA GLY A 186 -4.96 -4.47 1.72
C GLY A 186 -4.05 -3.86 0.66
N ALA A 187 -4.59 -3.03 -0.22
CA ALA A 187 -3.87 -2.14 -1.10
C ALA A 187 -2.89 -1.27 -0.30
N HIS A 188 -1.81 -0.89 -0.96
CA HIS A 188 -0.79 -0.04 -0.36
C HIS A 188 -0.28 0.92 -1.41
N GLN A 189 0.02 2.14 -0.97
CA GLN A 189 0.37 3.22 -1.87
C GLN A 189 1.66 2.97 -2.63
N LEU A 190 1.78 3.63 -3.79
CA LEU A 190 3.05 3.73 -4.50
C LEU A 190 4.06 4.54 -3.68
N HIS A 191 5.18 3.91 -3.36
CA HIS A 191 6.25 4.50 -2.57
C HIS A 191 7.61 3.86 -2.89
N TYR A 192 8.66 4.50 -2.38
CA TYR A 192 10.00 3.96 -2.31
C TYR A 192 10.31 3.59 -0.87
N ASP A 193 11.07 2.53 -0.67
CA ASP A 193 11.70 2.29 0.62
C ASP A 193 12.91 3.21 0.72
N LEU A 194 12.93 4.04 1.76
CA LEU A 194 13.95 5.07 1.96
C LEU A 194 14.46 5.03 3.39
N ASP A 195 15.70 5.50 3.55
CA ASP A 195 16.27 5.88 4.84
C ASP A 195 15.55 7.16 5.30
N GLU A 196 14.36 6.99 5.86
CA GLU A 196 13.51 8.07 6.36
C GLU A 196 14.21 8.90 7.44
N ALA A 197 15.12 8.28 8.22
CA ALA A 197 15.90 8.99 9.22
C ALA A 197 16.89 9.98 8.57
N ALA A 198 17.60 9.56 7.52
CA ALA A 198 18.45 10.43 6.72
C ALA A 198 17.65 11.49 5.95
N LEU A 199 16.56 11.10 5.29
CA LEU A 199 15.70 12.01 4.55
C LEU A 199 15.21 13.17 5.43
N ARG A 200 14.82 12.87 6.68
CA ARG A 200 14.35 13.89 7.63
C ARG A 200 15.48 14.72 8.22
N SER A 201 16.66 14.16 8.43
CA SER A 201 17.76 14.84 9.11
C SER A 201 18.67 15.64 8.18
N SER A 202 18.95 15.13 6.98
CA SER A 202 19.86 15.72 5.99
C SER A 202 19.19 16.03 4.65
N GLY A 203 17.98 15.53 4.39
CA GLY A 203 17.35 15.63 3.06
C GLY A 203 17.91 14.65 2.03
N GLU A 204 18.79 13.74 2.44
CA GLU A 204 19.39 12.74 1.56
C GLU A 204 18.43 11.58 1.30
N THR A 205 18.26 11.20 0.04
CA THR A 205 17.48 10.03 -0.35
C THR A 205 18.42 8.84 -0.54
N ARG A 206 18.20 7.79 0.25
CA ARG A 206 18.92 6.52 0.15
C ARG A 206 17.93 5.39 0.25
N SER A 207 18.13 4.34 -0.54
CA SER A 207 17.28 3.16 -0.57
C SER A 207 18.05 1.94 -0.07
N PRO A 208 17.36 0.91 0.44
CA PRO A 208 18.04 -0.31 0.83
C PRO A 208 18.66 -0.99 -0.39
N ILE A 209 19.73 -1.77 -0.18
CA ILE A 209 20.40 -2.55 -1.23
C ILE A 209 19.36 -3.45 -1.93
N LYS A 210 18.50 -4.05 -1.12
CA LYS A 210 17.33 -4.82 -1.55
C LYS A 210 16.17 -4.55 -0.61
N SER A 211 14.97 -4.57 -1.16
CA SER A 211 13.74 -4.68 -0.38
C SER A 211 13.17 -6.07 -0.52
N SER A 212 12.56 -6.58 0.55
CA SER A 212 11.94 -7.90 0.57
C SER A 212 10.56 -7.87 1.19
N VAL A 213 9.64 -8.66 0.62
CA VAL A 213 8.30 -8.92 1.15
C VAL A 213 8.19 -10.42 1.36
N PHE A 214 8.11 -10.83 2.63
CA PHE A 214 7.80 -12.19 3.01
C PHE A 214 6.30 -12.31 3.31
N TYR A 215 5.64 -13.24 2.63
CA TYR A 215 4.22 -13.49 2.76
C TYR A 215 3.98 -14.58 3.82
N LEU A 216 3.62 -14.17 5.03
CA LEU A 216 3.41 -15.08 6.17
C LEU A 216 2.02 -15.72 6.12
N GLU A 217 0.98 -14.88 6.03
CA GLU A 217 -0.41 -15.29 5.81
C GLU A 217 -0.94 -14.55 4.57
N THR A 218 -1.67 -15.26 3.70
CA THR A 218 -2.27 -14.64 2.51
C THR A 218 -3.67 -15.15 2.27
N VAL A 219 -4.44 -14.36 1.54
CA VAL A 219 -5.65 -14.82 0.86
C VAL A 219 -5.22 -15.53 -0.42
N ASP A 220 -5.70 -16.74 -0.69
CA ASP A 220 -5.33 -17.51 -1.88
C ASP A 220 -5.52 -16.69 -3.17
N ASN A 221 -4.46 -16.56 -3.99
CA ASN A 221 -4.38 -16.13 -5.40
C ASN A 221 -5.15 -14.87 -5.88
N GLU A 222 -5.90 -14.17 -5.01
CA GLU A 222 -6.85 -13.12 -5.42
C GLU A 222 -6.64 -11.78 -4.67
N GLY A 223 -5.91 -11.76 -3.55
CA GLY A 223 -5.91 -10.63 -2.61
C GLY A 223 -4.74 -9.66 -2.73
N ALA A 224 -4.71 -8.83 -3.79
CA ALA A 224 -3.81 -7.67 -3.90
C ALA A 224 -2.32 -8.03 -4.13
N PRO A 225 -1.89 -8.26 -5.39
CA PRO A 225 -0.48 -8.55 -5.71
C PRO A 225 0.44 -7.38 -5.40
N THR A 226 1.68 -7.68 -5.06
CA THR A 226 2.73 -6.67 -4.98
C THR A 226 3.20 -6.35 -6.39
N MET A 227 3.22 -5.07 -6.74
CA MET A 227 3.72 -4.58 -8.02
C MET A 227 5.06 -3.88 -7.81
N ILE A 228 6.07 -4.29 -8.57
CA ILE A 228 7.38 -3.62 -8.63
C ILE A 228 7.49 -2.95 -9.99
N MET A 229 7.77 -1.65 -10.03
CA MET A 229 7.98 -0.91 -11.26
C MET A 229 9.47 -0.74 -11.52
N ALA A 230 9.89 -0.92 -12.76
CA ALA A 230 11.23 -0.59 -13.23
C ALA A 230 11.39 0.94 -13.34
N ARG A 231 11.18 1.66 -12.23
CA ARG A 231 11.23 3.11 -12.09
C ARG A 231 11.96 3.45 -10.80
N ARG A 232 12.94 4.35 -10.87
CA ARG A 232 13.64 4.93 -9.73
C ARG A 232 13.22 6.38 -9.52
N LEU A 233 13.60 6.95 -8.39
CA LEU A 233 13.41 8.36 -8.09
C LEU A 233 14.05 9.22 -9.20
N GLY A 234 13.31 10.17 -9.75
CA GLY A 234 13.74 11.02 -10.87
C GLY A 234 13.41 10.48 -12.26
N ASP A 235 13.00 9.20 -12.39
CA ASP A 235 12.58 8.64 -13.68
C ASP A 235 11.17 9.11 -14.08
N HIS A 236 10.90 9.20 -15.38
CA HIS A 236 9.59 9.55 -15.91
C HIS A 236 8.57 8.38 -15.80
N GLU A 237 7.31 8.61 -15.40
CA GLU A 237 6.39 7.47 -15.13
C GLU A 237 5.90 6.75 -16.39
N GLU A 238 5.62 7.46 -17.49
CA GLU A 238 4.94 6.93 -18.69
C GLU A 238 5.58 5.70 -19.37
N ASN A 239 6.86 5.45 -19.13
CA ASN A 239 7.60 4.32 -19.69
C ASN A 239 7.95 3.23 -18.68
N ALA A 240 7.47 3.34 -17.43
CA ALA A 240 7.74 2.34 -16.42
C ALA A 240 7.10 1.01 -16.84
N ALA A 241 7.92 -0.01 -17.08
CA ALA A 241 7.50 -1.41 -17.07
C ALA A 241 7.50 -1.91 -15.61
N GLY A 242 7.09 -3.14 -15.38
CA GLY A 242 7.15 -3.70 -14.04
C GLY A 242 6.85 -5.19 -13.98
N TRP A 243 6.57 -5.63 -12.76
CA TRP A 243 6.30 -7.02 -12.44
C TRP A 243 5.21 -7.10 -11.37
N LEU A 244 4.38 -8.13 -11.48
CA LEU A 244 3.41 -8.52 -10.47
C LEU A 244 3.84 -9.82 -9.82
N VAL A 245 3.65 -9.87 -8.50
CA VAL A 245 3.89 -11.07 -7.70
C VAL A 245 2.64 -11.34 -6.87
N ALA A 246 2.01 -12.46 -7.18
CA ALA A 246 0.89 -12.96 -6.41
C ALA A 246 1.36 -13.32 -5.00
N PRO A 247 0.62 -12.91 -3.94
CA PRO A 247 0.93 -13.33 -2.59
C PRO A 247 0.70 -14.83 -2.45
N ARG A 248 1.59 -15.52 -1.74
CA ARG A 248 1.45 -16.93 -1.37
C ARG A 248 2.13 -17.19 -0.02
N PRO A 249 1.59 -18.01 0.89
CA PRO A 249 2.26 -18.29 2.16
C PRO A 249 3.66 -18.88 1.94
N ASN A 250 4.62 -18.46 2.76
CA ASN A 250 6.03 -18.84 2.68
C ASN A 250 6.70 -18.48 1.33
N ARG A 251 6.18 -17.46 0.64
CA ARG A 251 6.85 -16.84 -0.50
C ARG A 251 7.67 -15.65 -0.03
N LEU A 252 8.85 -15.49 -0.61
CA LEU A 252 9.69 -14.30 -0.50
C LEU A 252 9.77 -13.63 -1.87
N LEU A 253 9.45 -12.35 -1.90
CA LEU A 253 9.76 -11.45 -3.00
C LEU A 253 10.94 -10.57 -2.60
N THR A 254 11.98 -10.48 -3.42
CA THR A 254 13.12 -9.59 -3.22
C THR A 254 13.42 -8.79 -4.49
N PHE A 255 13.62 -7.48 -4.38
CA PHE A 255 13.88 -6.58 -5.50
C PHE A 255 14.90 -5.50 -5.11
N ASP A 256 15.43 -4.77 -6.11
CA ASP A 256 16.27 -3.59 -5.87
C ASP A 256 15.49 -2.53 -5.08
N GLY A 257 16.00 -2.12 -3.91
CA GLY A 257 15.23 -1.31 -2.97
C GLY A 257 14.91 0.11 -3.44
N SER A 258 15.57 0.59 -4.50
CA SER A 258 15.30 1.91 -5.07
C SER A 258 14.17 1.91 -6.13
N LEU A 259 13.53 0.76 -6.35
CA LEU A 259 12.43 0.64 -7.29
C LEU A 259 11.09 1.06 -6.65
N LEU A 260 10.30 1.83 -7.41
CA LEU A 260 8.95 2.19 -7.05
C LEU A 260 8.07 0.94 -6.95
N HIS A 261 7.29 0.82 -5.89
CA HIS A 261 6.44 -0.35 -5.71
C HIS A 261 5.17 -0.04 -4.92
N CYS A 262 4.20 -0.95 -5.00
CA CYS A 262 2.93 -0.84 -4.30
C CYS A 262 2.28 -2.21 -4.07
N VAL A 263 1.12 -2.20 -3.45
CA VAL A 263 0.19 -3.33 -3.45
C VAL A 263 -1.06 -2.90 -4.22
N VAL A 264 -1.33 -3.59 -5.33
CA VAL A 264 -2.41 -3.24 -6.26
C VAL A 264 -3.77 -3.40 -5.57
N PRO A 265 -4.76 -2.52 -5.80
CA PRO A 265 -6.10 -2.67 -5.25
C PRO A 265 -6.68 -4.06 -5.53
N PRO A 266 -7.19 -4.75 -4.50
CA PRO A 266 -7.74 -6.08 -4.69
C PRO A 266 -8.99 -6.04 -5.56
N LEU A 267 -9.23 -7.16 -6.26
CA LEU A 267 -10.50 -7.43 -6.89
C LEU A 267 -11.57 -7.67 -5.81
N PRO A 268 -12.82 -7.25 -6.02
CA PRO A 268 -13.91 -7.58 -5.12
C PRO A 268 -14.05 -9.10 -4.99
N ALA A 269 -13.91 -9.59 -3.76
CA ALA A 269 -14.07 -11.00 -3.40
C ALA A 269 -14.76 -11.09 -2.04
N PRO A 270 -15.52 -12.16 -1.75
CA PRO A 270 -16.16 -12.33 -0.46
C PRO A 270 -15.16 -12.24 0.68
N ALA A 271 -15.35 -11.25 1.56
CA ALA A 271 -14.58 -11.08 2.77
C ALA A 271 -14.87 -12.28 3.66
N ASP A 272 -13.88 -13.13 3.79
CA ASP A 272 -13.80 -14.04 4.89
C ASP A 272 -13.00 -13.31 5.98
N ALA A 273 -13.69 -12.88 7.03
CA ALA A 273 -13.08 -12.14 8.15
C ALA A 273 -11.96 -12.95 8.85
N SER A 274 -11.86 -14.26 8.58
CA SER A 274 -10.73 -15.08 9.01
C SER A 274 -9.51 -14.97 8.09
N ARG A 275 -9.55 -14.20 7.00
CA ARG A 275 -8.46 -14.08 6.02
C ARG A 275 -7.78 -12.72 6.14
N ARG A 276 -6.52 -12.74 6.57
CA ARG A 276 -5.65 -11.56 6.63
C ARG A 276 -4.45 -11.74 5.72
N ARG A 277 -3.99 -10.63 5.15
CA ARG A 277 -2.70 -10.57 4.47
C ARG A 277 -1.68 -10.09 5.50
N ILE A 278 -0.91 -11.03 6.05
CA ILE A 278 0.21 -10.71 6.94
C ILE A 278 1.50 -10.81 6.14
N THR A 279 2.17 -9.67 6.01
CA THR A 279 3.51 -9.60 5.39
C THR A 279 4.53 -9.05 6.35
N VAL A 280 5.72 -9.65 6.31
CA VAL A 280 6.92 -9.14 6.98
C VAL A 280 7.82 -8.56 5.91
N MET A 281 8.17 -7.30 6.04
CA MET A 281 9.02 -6.58 5.11
C MET A 281 10.42 -6.48 5.69
N VAL A 282 11.42 -6.55 4.81
CA VAL A 282 12.83 -6.37 5.16
C VAL A 282 13.51 -5.43 4.17
N GLY A 283 13.96 -4.28 4.66
CA GLY A 283 14.91 -3.42 3.97
C GLY A 283 16.34 -3.87 4.31
N TRP A 284 17.10 -4.34 3.33
CA TRP A 284 18.47 -4.80 3.56
C TRP A 284 19.46 -3.65 3.36
N TRP A 285 20.16 -3.27 4.43
CA TRP A 285 20.94 -2.05 4.48
C TRP A 285 22.44 -2.31 4.59
N GLY A 286 23.23 -1.44 3.97
CA GLY A 286 24.68 -1.38 4.16
C GLY A 286 25.07 -0.65 5.46
N PRO A 287 26.38 -0.48 5.70
CA PRO A 287 26.89 0.15 6.93
C PRO A 287 26.59 1.65 7.03
N ASP A 288 26.12 2.28 5.96
CA ASP A 288 25.88 3.70 5.83
C ASP A 288 24.46 4.13 6.23
N VAL A 289 23.56 3.19 6.54
CA VAL A 289 22.18 3.48 6.93
C VAL A 289 22.11 4.27 8.23
N THR A 290 21.22 5.26 8.30
CA THR A 290 20.94 5.99 9.53
C THR A 290 19.96 5.20 10.40
N VAL A 291 20.42 4.88 11.61
CA VAL A 291 19.60 4.22 12.64
C VAL A 291 18.84 5.29 13.43
N GLY A 292 17.55 5.08 13.64
CA GLY A 292 16.65 6.01 14.34
C GLY A 292 16.90 6.11 15.85
N ASP A 293 16.18 7.03 16.50
CA ASP A 293 16.28 7.28 17.94
C ASP A 293 15.66 6.12 18.75
N PRO A 294 16.42 5.41 19.62
CA PRO A 294 15.89 4.35 20.47
C PRO A 294 14.77 4.82 21.42
N ALA A 295 14.68 6.10 21.74
CA ALA A 295 13.71 6.63 22.71
C ALA A 295 12.34 6.97 22.10
N ARG A 296 12.22 6.97 20.76
CA ARG A 296 11.00 7.42 20.07
C ARG A 296 10.54 6.41 19.03
N PRO A 297 9.23 6.19 18.87
CA PRO A 297 8.70 5.52 17.69
C PRO A 297 9.23 6.23 16.44
N SER A 298 10.02 5.54 15.64
CA SER A 298 10.63 6.07 14.44
C SER A 298 10.94 4.95 13.44
N PRO A 299 11.06 5.28 12.14
CA PRO A 299 11.66 4.39 11.18
C PRO A 299 13.07 3.98 11.63
N ASN A 300 13.43 2.74 11.34
CA ASN A 300 14.77 2.20 11.49
C ASN A 300 15.34 2.27 12.91
N ARG A 301 14.48 2.16 13.91
CA ARG A 301 14.85 2.21 15.34
C ARG A 301 15.68 0.98 15.71
N PRO A 302 16.71 1.08 16.57
CA PRO A 302 17.41 -0.11 17.05
C PRO A 302 16.45 -1.01 17.85
N LEU A 303 16.55 -2.32 17.65
CA LEU A 303 15.65 -3.30 18.30
C LEU A 303 15.68 -3.23 19.84
N GLY A 304 16.87 -3.20 20.43
CA GLY A 304 17.04 -3.34 21.87
C GLY A 304 16.64 -4.74 22.36
N ALA A 305 16.04 -4.81 23.56
CA ALA A 305 15.51 -6.04 24.14
C ALA A 305 13.99 -5.91 24.40
N PRO A 306 13.16 -5.91 23.34
CA PRO A 306 11.74 -5.66 23.50
C PRO A 306 11.04 -6.80 24.23
N ALA A 307 10.24 -6.47 25.25
CA ALA A 307 9.50 -7.46 26.04
C ALA A 307 8.43 -8.22 25.24
N TRP A 308 7.99 -7.68 24.10
CA TRP A 308 6.99 -8.33 23.24
C TRP A 308 7.60 -9.45 22.38
N LEU A 309 8.91 -9.46 22.16
CA LEU A 309 9.55 -10.41 21.25
C LEU A 309 9.71 -11.76 21.94
N PRO A 310 9.04 -12.83 21.47
CA PRO A 310 9.15 -14.14 22.09
C PRO A 310 10.54 -14.75 21.89
N SER A 311 10.96 -15.60 22.84
CA SER A 311 12.17 -16.39 22.72
C SER A 311 11.95 -17.57 21.78
N VAL A 312 12.33 -17.39 20.52
CA VAL A 312 12.29 -18.41 19.46
C VAL A 312 13.64 -18.46 18.75
N SER A 313 13.99 -19.61 18.20
CA SER A 313 15.21 -19.80 17.41
C SER A 313 14.88 -20.00 15.93
N PHE A 314 15.86 -19.68 15.09
CA PHE A 314 15.82 -19.93 13.66
C PHE A 314 17.00 -20.84 13.30
N GLU A 315 16.72 -21.84 12.48
CA GLU A 315 17.73 -22.69 11.87
C GLU A 315 18.32 -21.97 10.66
N GLU A 316 19.62 -22.09 10.43
CA GLU A 316 20.23 -21.56 9.21
C GLU A 316 19.70 -22.30 7.97
N ALA A 317 19.49 -21.56 6.89
CA ALA A 317 19.03 -22.18 5.65
C ALA A 317 20.14 -23.07 5.06
N SER A 318 19.82 -24.34 4.85
CA SER A 318 20.78 -25.34 4.34
C SER A 318 20.97 -25.30 2.83
N THR A 319 20.04 -24.67 2.09
CA THR A 319 20.07 -24.62 0.62
C THR A 319 19.56 -23.30 0.09
N THR A 320 20.11 -22.83 -1.03
CA THR A 320 19.55 -21.72 -1.79
C THR A 320 18.32 -22.22 -2.57
N PRO A 321 17.11 -21.78 -2.23
CA PRO A 321 15.91 -22.24 -2.90
C PRO A 321 15.84 -21.74 -4.35
N GLU A 322 15.16 -22.52 -5.20
CA GLU A 322 14.95 -22.16 -6.60
C GLU A 322 14.05 -20.93 -6.73
N ALA A 323 14.40 -20.01 -7.63
CA ALA A 323 13.55 -18.86 -7.90
C ALA A 323 12.51 -19.13 -8.98
N THR A 324 11.29 -18.70 -8.69
CA THR A 324 10.21 -18.58 -9.66
C THR A 324 10.27 -17.22 -10.35
N ALA A 325 9.76 -17.15 -11.57
CA ALA A 325 9.69 -15.89 -12.30
C ALA A 325 8.46 -15.08 -11.87
N PRO A 326 8.54 -13.75 -11.80
CA PRO A 326 7.36 -12.91 -11.64
C PRO A 326 6.60 -12.73 -12.97
N HIS A 327 5.40 -12.14 -12.91
CA HIS A 327 4.61 -11.83 -14.11
C HIS A 327 4.96 -10.43 -14.62
N ALA A 328 5.46 -10.33 -15.85
CA ALA A 328 5.82 -9.05 -16.43
C ALA A 328 4.59 -8.19 -16.75
N VAL A 329 4.71 -6.89 -16.47
CA VAL A 329 3.79 -5.83 -16.88
C VAL A 329 4.53 -4.95 -17.86
N ALA A 330 4.09 -4.90 -19.11
CA ALA A 330 4.83 -4.20 -20.16
C ALA A 330 4.80 -2.67 -19.96
N ARG A 331 3.67 -2.17 -19.43
CA ARG A 331 3.47 -0.76 -19.11
C ARG A 331 2.71 -0.66 -17.80
N ALA A 332 3.31 -0.02 -16.80
CA ALA A 332 2.70 0.21 -15.50
C ALA A 332 1.61 1.28 -15.56
N TRP A 333 1.76 2.25 -16.47
CA TRP A 333 0.90 3.42 -16.57
C TRP A 333 0.16 3.49 -17.90
N ARG A 334 -1.06 4.03 -17.84
CA ARG A 334 -1.89 4.35 -18.99
C ARG A 334 -2.43 5.76 -18.87
N ARG A 335 -2.30 6.52 -19.96
CA ARG A 335 -2.87 7.86 -20.07
C ARG A 335 -4.38 7.79 -20.29
N VAL A 336 -5.13 8.56 -19.52
CA VAL A 336 -6.57 8.73 -19.69
C VAL A 336 -6.86 10.00 -20.50
N LYS A 337 -7.99 9.99 -21.22
CA LYS A 337 -8.46 11.13 -22.00
C LYS A 337 -9.96 11.27 -21.79
N GLY A 338 -10.43 12.50 -21.66
CA GLY A 338 -11.84 12.84 -21.55
C GLY A 338 -12.15 14.15 -22.23
N ARG A 339 -13.36 14.67 -22.02
CA ARG A 339 -13.76 15.99 -22.52
C ARG A 339 -13.08 17.06 -21.67
N GLU A 340 -12.46 18.05 -22.32
CA GLU A 340 -11.72 19.11 -21.62
C GLU A 340 -12.61 19.85 -20.61
N ALA A 341 -13.86 20.15 -20.98
CA ALA A 341 -14.84 20.83 -20.12
C ALA A 341 -15.20 20.08 -18.82
N THR A 342 -14.86 18.79 -18.70
CA THR A 342 -15.16 17.97 -17.51
C THR A 342 -13.90 17.60 -16.74
N PHE A 343 -12.72 18.08 -17.12
CA PHE A 343 -11.48 17.73 -16.40
C PHE A 343 -11.51 18.33 -14.99
N GLY A 344 -11.35 17.49 -13.97
CA GLY A 344 -11.32 17.93 -12.58
C GLY A 344 -12.66 18.42 -12.00
N ASP A 345 -13.79 18.23 -12.69
CA ASP A 345 -15.11 18.66 -12.20
C ASP A 345 -15.57 17.90 -10.93
N LEU A 346 -14.99 16.73 -10.66
CA LEU A 346 -15.17 15.94 -9.45
C LEU A 346 -13.98 16.04 -8.47
N ALA A 347 -12.94 16.80 -8.79
CA ALA A 347 -11.78 16.94 -7.90
C ALA A 347 -12.17 17.67 -6.60
N SER A 348 -11.61 17.22 -5.48
CA SER A 348 -11.71 17.91 -4.19
C SER A 348 -10.32 18.11 -3.61
N PRO A 349 -9.92 19.33 -3.20
CA PRO A 349 -8.62 19.55 -2.56
C PRO A 349 -8.52 18.88 -1.19
N ASP A 350 -9.66 18.65 -0.53
CA ASP A 350 -9.75 18.05 0.81
C ASP A 350 -9.64 16.52 0.79
N VAL A 351 -9.52 15.90 -0.38
CA VAL A 351 -9.43 14.45 -0.52
C VAL A 351 -8.03 14.07 -0.96
N LEU A 352 -7.27 13.54 0.00
CA LEU A 352 -6.06 12.80 -0.29
C LEU A 352 -6.46 11.38 -0.71
N HIS A 353 -6.30 11.09 -2.01
CA HIS A 353 -6.61 9.77 -2.53
C HIS A 353 -5.54 8.77 -2.09
N ALA A 354 -5.90 7.91 -1.13
CA ALA A 354 -5.03 6.84 -0.66
C ALA A 354 -4.63 5.92 -1.83
N GLY A 355 -3.34 5.60 -1.94
CA GLY A 355 -2.82 4.63 -2.90
C GLY A 355 -2.07 5.18 -4.11
N ARG A 356 -2.42 6.40 -4.56
CA ARG A 356 -1.86 7.04 -5.77
C ARG A 356 -1.90 6.18 -7.03
N PHE A 357 -2.96 5.39 -7.20
CA PHE A 357 -3.13 4.57 -8.39
C PHE A 357 -3.48 5.39 -9.64
N PHE A 358 -3.81 6.67 -9.44
CA PHE A 358 -4.00 7.70 -10.45
C PHE A 358 -3.05 8.88 -10.17
N LEU A 359 -2.52 9.53 -11.21
CA LEU A 359 -1.60 10.68 -11.10
C LEU A 359 -2.13 11.87 -11.90
N ARG A 360 -2.00 13.07 -11.33
CA ARG A 360 -2.58 14.32 -11.89
C ARG A 360 -1.81 14.78 -13.10
N ASP A 361 -0.50 14.86 -12.97
CA ASP A 361 0.42 15.25 -14.02
C ASP A 361 1.59 14.26 -14.13
N ALA A 362 2.19 14.24 -15.32
CA ALA A 362 3.41 13.51 -15.61
C ALA A 362 4.58 14.49 -15.76
N PRO A 363 5.79 14.20 -15.27
CA PRO A 363 6.17 13.36 -14.14
C PRO A 363 6.59 14.17 -12.91
N SER A 364 6.34 13.66 -11.69
CA SER A 364 6.97 14.07 -10.41
C SER A 364 6.07 13.96 -9.19
N GLU A 365 4.76 13.71 -9.28
CA GLU A 365 3.88 13.78 -8.09
C GLU A 365 4.32 12.82 -6.96
N ILE A 366 4.74 11.61 -7.33
CA ILE A 366 5.27 10.62 -6.38
C ILE A 366 6.58 11.13 -5.77
N ASP A 367 7.51 11.60 -6.60
CA ASP A 367 8.84 12.01 -6.16
C ASP A 367 8.77 13.32 -5.35
N ALA A 368 7.97 14.29 -5.79
CA ALA A 368 7.71 15.55 -5.12
C ALA A 368 7.19 15.31 -3.71
N SER A 369 6.25 14.38 -3.52
CA SER A 369 5.75 14.10 -2.19
C SER A 369 6.78 13.46 -1.25
N VAL A 370 7.71 12.68 -1.81
CA VAL A 370 8.83 12.11 -1.05
C VAL A 370 9.74 13.24 -0.61
N MET A 371 10.04 14.17 -1.52
CA MET A 371 10.90 15.31 -1.22
C MET A 371 10.23 16.34 -0.29
N GLU A 372 8.91 16.49 -0.34
CA GLU A 372 8.14 17.37 0.54
C GLU A 372 8.04 16.84 1.98
N ALA A 373 8.23 15.53 2.19
CA ALA A 373 8.28 14.92 3.52
C ALA A 373 9.59 15.20 4.28
N ALA A 374 10.60 15.82 3.64
CA ALA A 374 11.80 16.35 4.28
C ALA A 374 11.48 17.62 5.12
N PRO A 375 12.28 17.94 6.15
CA PRO A 375 11.82 18.26 7.49
C PRO A 375 10.88 19.47 7.56
N LYS A 376 9.59 19.22 7.40
CA LYS A 376 8.57 20.03 8.07
C LYS A 376 8.23 19.33 9.38
N PRO A 377 8.21 20.05 10.52
CA PRO A 377 7.57 19.52 11.72
C PRO A 377 6.13 19.15 11.34
N PRO A 378 5.60 18.01 11.82
CA PRO A 378 4.32 17.51 11.33
C PRO A 378 3.23 18.55 11.65
N ALA A 379 2.70 19.21 10.63
CA ALA A 379 1.28 19.45 10.63
C ALA A 379 0.65 18.06 10.54
N ALA A 380 -0.28 17.74 11.43
CA ALA A 380 -1.02 16.47 11.37
C ALA A 380 -1.60 16.33 9.96
N VAL A 381 -0.97 15.46 9.15
CA VAL A 381 -1.60 14.99 7.93
C VAL A 381 -2.59 13.96 8.42
N GLU A 382 -3.81 14.42 8.72
CA GLU A 382 -4.92 13.53 8.94
C GLU A 382 -5.14 12.77 7.64
N PHE A 383 -4.72 11.50 7.63
CA PHE A 383 -5.27 10.54 6.70
C PHE A 383 -6.76 10.51 6.97
N VAL A 384 -7.54 10.92 5.99
CA VAL A 384 -8.99 10.81 6.05
C VAL A 384 -9.35 9.33 5.88
N ASP A 385 -9.27 8.61 6.99
CA ASP A 385 -10.12 7.45 7.22
C ASP A 385 -11.57 7.95 7.21
N LEU A 386 -12.47 7.28 6.50
CA LEU A 386 -13.89 7.64 6.55
C LEU A 386 -14.42 7.64 7.99
N ALA A 387 -13.86 6.80 8.87
CA ALA A 387 -14.17 6.81 10.30
C ALA A 387 -13.80 8.13 11.01
N SER A 388 -12.76 8.84 10.56
CA SER A 388 -12.36 10.13 11.14
C SER A 388 -13.26 11.30 10.71
N LEU A 389 -13.85 11.24 9.50
CA LEU A 389 -14.87 12.21 9.05
C LEU A 389 -16.23 12.05 9.76
N VAL A 390 -16.56 10.82 10.17
CA VAL A 390 -17.86 10.49 10.78
C VAL A 390 -17.88 10.82 12.28
N SER A 391 -16.71 10.91 12.93
CA SER A 391 -16.57 11.10 14.37
C SER A 391 -16.50 12.56 14.85
N ALA A 392 -16.50 13.55 13.94
CA ALA A 392 -16.45 14.95 14.34
C ALA A 392 -17.78 15.38 15.02
N PRO A 393 -17.76 15.80 16.30
CA PRO A 393 -18.97 16.22 16.99
C PRO A 393 -19.60 17.44 16.30
N ALA A 394 -20.92 17.40 16.13
CA ALA A 394 -21.68 18.51 15.54
C ALA A 394 -21.34 19.83 16.29
N PRO A 395 -21.11 20.95 15.56
CA PRO A 395 -20.74 22.21 16.19
C PRO A 395 -21.79 22.61 17.23
N ALA A 396 -21.34 22.83 18.46
CA ALA A 396 -22.20 23.21 19.57
C ALA A 396 -23.08 24.41 19.17
N LYS A 397 -24.40 24.24 19.24
CA LYS A 397 -25.37 25.32 19.00
C LYS A 397 -25.01 26.50 19.91
N LYS A 398 -24.49 27.59 19.33
CA LYS A 398 -24.32 28.87 20.04
C LYS A 398 -25.67 29.28 20.61
N LYS A 399 -25.83 29.19 21.94
CA LYS A 399 -26.97 29.77 22.65
C LYS A 399 -26.98 31.27 22.33
N ARG A 400 -27.98 31.71 21.55
CA ARG A 400 -28.34 33.12 21.42
C ARG A 400 -28.63 33.63 22.84
N ARG A 401 -27.75 34.48 23.37
CA ARG A 401 -28.08 35.32 24.52
C ARG A 401 -29.10 36.34 24.05
N SER A 402 -30.34 36.20 24.52
CA SER A 402 -31.33 37.27 24.49
C SER A 402 -30.80 38.44 25.31
N ARG A 403 -30.78 39.63 24.72
CA ARG A 403 -30.76 40.89 25.44
C ARG A 403 -32.14 41.49 25.36
#